data_AF-A0A524GGW5-F1
#
_entry.id   AF-A0A524GGW5-F1
#
_cell.length_a   1.000
_cell.length_b   1.000
_cell.length_c   1.000
_cell.angle_alpha   90.00
_cell.angle_beta   90.00
_cell.angle_gamma   90.00
#
_symmetry.space_group_name_H-M   'P 1'
#
loop_
_entity.id
_entity.type
_entity.pdbx_description
1 polymer ?
#
loop_
_entity_poly.entity_id
_entity_poly.type
_entity_poly.pdbx_seq_one_letter_code
_entity_poly.pdbx_strand_id
1 'polypeptide(L)'
;MPALHRALLAMLLVGNTLVFAGVDSWTRLATAVIVVVLMVDLRRLPTLPEPALWAVAGLAALVVVQLLPLPEVLRRIVEPGYSEVMRSGWAPLSLAPWATVMTASSIFVAFAVALVAARMAGTRSGLPVLLALLAVTCGLIGVLGLGSESGAPEKVMLLRANTGGGDTYGPFVNSNHYATAVELTVPAALVLFMVAARNLARSGAARQRA
;
A
#
# COMPACT_ATOMS: atom_id res chain seq x y z
N MET A 1 -3.88 10.97 -19.94
CA MET A 1 -3.20 11.11 -18.62
C MET A 1 -1.72 11.34 -18.87
N PRO A 2 -1.09 12.33 -18.23
CA PRO A 2 0.31 12.65 -18.47
C PRO A 2 1.21 11.47 -18.07
N ALA A 3 2.26 11.21 -18.86
CA ALA A 3 3.25 10.16 -18.59
C ALA A 3 3.81 10.22 -17.16
N LEU A 4 3.87 11.43 -16.58
CA LEU A 4 4.26 11.67 -15.19
C LEU A 4 3.45 10.85 -14.18
N HIS A 5 2.13 10.75 -14.31
CA HIS A 5 1.32 9.99 -13.35
C HIS A 5 1.66 8.51 -13.34
N ARG A 6 1.89 7.94 -14.53
CA ARG A 6 2.28 6.53 -14.67
C ARG A 6 3.64 6.30 -14.05
N ALA A 7 4.58 7.22 -14.27
CA ALA A 7 5.91 7.15 -13.69
C ALA A 7 5.87 7.25 -12.15
N LEU A 8 5.10 8.20 -11.60
CA LEU A 8 4.94 8.37 -10.16
C LEU A 8 4.23 7.16 -9.52
N LEU A 9 3.19 6.61 -10.16
CA LEU A 9 2.53 5.41 -9.64
C LEU A 9 3.44 4.17 -9.76
N ALA A 10 4.22 4.04 -10.83
CA ALA A 10 5.22 2.99 -10.95
C ALA A 10 6.28 3.12 -9.85
N MET A 11 6.76 4.33 -9.58
CA MET A 11 7.69 4.63 -8.49
C MET A 11 7.09 4.27 -7.13
N LEU A 12 5.79 4.51 -6.91
CA LEU A 12 5.11 4.07 -5.70
C LEU A 12 4.99 2.55 -5.63
N LEU A 13 4.43 1.89 -6.64
CA LEU A 13 4.14 0.45 -6.57
C LEU A 13 5.41 -0.41 -6.57
N VAL A 14 6.38 -0.06 -7.42
CA VAL A 14 7.65 -0.79 -7.56
C VAL A 14 8.63 -0.29 -6.50
N GLY A 15 8.87 1.02 -6.46
CA GLY A 15 9.86 1.61 -5.54
C GLY A 15 9.50 1.40 -4.07
N ASN A 16 8.21 1.52 -3.68
CA ASN A 16 7.84 1.30 -2.28
C ASN A 16 7.95 -0.15 -1.85
N THR A 17 7.67 -1.08 -2.77
CA THR A 17 7.81 -2.51 -2.51
C THR A 17 9.28 -2.92 -2.43
N LEU A 18 10.12 -2.39 -3.33
CA LEU A 18 11.52 -2.80 -3.40
C LEU A 18 12.39 -2.02 -2.42
N VAL A 19 12.42 -0.69 -2.51
CA VAL A 19 13.39 0.14 -1.80
C VAL A 19 12.92 0.46 -0.38
N PHE A 20 11.61 0.62 -0.18
CA PHE A 20 11.12 1.32 1.01
C PHE A 20 10.61 0.39 2.10
N ALA A 21 9.95 -0.73 1.76
CA ALA A 21 9.28 -1.68 2.66
C ALA A 21 8.51 -1.02 3.84
N GLY A 22 8.20 0.28 3.74
CA GLY A 22 7.62 1.13 4.77
C GLY A 22 8.38 1.25 6.09
N VAL A 23 9.66 0.83 6.20
CA VAL A 23 10.32 0.73 7.52
C VAL A 23 10.86 2.08 8.01
N ASP A 24 11.53 2.83 7.14
CA ASP A 24 12.22 4.07 7.53
C ASP A 24 11.32 5.32 7.43
N SER A 25 11.56 6.31 8.28
CA SER A 25 10.74 7.54 8.34
C SER A 25 10.84 8.40 7.07
N TRP A 26 12.03 8.49 6.48
CA TRP A 26 12.26 9.28 5.25
C TRP A 26 11.55 8.67 4.04
N THR A 27 11.45 7.34 3.97
CA THR A 27 10.75 6.65 2.86
C THR A 27 9.24 6.85 2.97
N ARG A 28 8.69 6.81 4.19
CA ARG A 28 7.29 7.16 4.46
C ARG A 28 6.98 8.60 4.03
N LEU A 29 7.87 9.54 4.33
CA LEU A 29 7.72 10.94 3.91
C LEU A 29 7.74 11.07 2.39
N ALA A 30 8.71 10.44 1.71
CA ALA A 30 8.79 10.46 0.25
C ALA A 30 7.52 9.89 -0.40
N THR A 31 7.03 8.74 0.08
CA THR A 31 5.77 8.13 -0.36
C THR A 31 4.59 9.08 -0.14
N ALA A 32 4.47 9.70 1.03
CA ALA A 32 3.41 10.66 1.32
C ALA A 32 3.45 11.87 0.37
N VAL A 33 4.64 12.43 0.10
CA VAL A 33 4.81 13.55 -0.82
C VAL A 33 4.39 13.17 -2.24
N ILE A 34 4.83 12.02 -2.75
CA ILE A 34 4.44 11.56 -4.09
C ILE A 34 2.92 11.37 -4.17
N VAL A 35 2.31 10.81 -3.13
CA VAL A 35 0.85 10.63 -3.06
C VAL A 35 0.11 11.97 -3.04
N VAL A 36 0.60 12.97 -2.31
CA VAL A 36 0.02 14.33 -2.32
C VAL A 36 0.12 14.95 -3.70
N VAL A 37 1.28 14.85 -4.36
CA VAL A 37 1.47 15.35 -5.74
C VAL A 37 0.48 14.70 -6.69
N LEU A 38 0.32 13.37 -6.62
CA LEU A 38 -0.68 12.64 -7.40
C LEU A 38 -2.11 13.11 -7.10
N MET A 39 -2.47 13.28 -5.82
CA MET A 39 -3.79 13.73 -5.38
C MET A 39 -4.14 15.15 -5.84
N VAL A 40 -3.18 16.07 -5.82
CA VAL A 40 -3.39 17.46 -6.29
C VAL A 40 -3.74 17.48 -7.78
N ASP A 41 -3.08 16.65 -8.58
CA ASP A 41 -3.33 16.54 -10.01
C ASP A 41 -4.65 15.79 -10.31
N LEU A 42 -5.09 14.89 -9.41
CA LEU A 42 -6.41 14.23 -9.50
C LEU A 42 -7.61 15.19 -9.37
N ARG A 43 -7.43 16.46 -8.99
CA ARG A 43 -8.52 17.46 -8.95
C ARG A 43 -9.19 17.67 -10.31
N ARG A 44 -8.55 17.22 -11.40
CA ARG A 44 -9.08 17.25 -12.78
C ARG A 44 -9.83 15.97 -13.18
N LEU A 45 -9.98 15.02 -12.28
CA LEU A 45 -10.61 13.72 -12.53
C LEU A 45 -12.02 13.64 -11.93
N PRO A 46 -12.84 12.63 -12.32
CA PRO A 46 -14.22 12.53 -11.87
C PRO A 46 -14.34 12.43 -10.34
N THR A 47 -15.49 12.82 -9.80
CA THR A 47 -15.81 12.79 -8.37
C THR A 47 -15.65 11.40 -7.76
N LEU A 48 -15.22 11.35 -6.48
CA LEU A 48 -15.07 10.10 -5.72
C LEU A 48 -16.38 9.31 -5.73
N PRO A 49 -16.33 7.97 -5.92
CA PRO A 49 -17.53 7.16 -5.76
C PRO A 49 -18.02 7.29 -4.32
N GLU A 50 -19.33 7.36 -4.14
CA GLU A 50 -19.96 7.62 -2.82
C GLU A 50 -19.45 6.67 -1.71
N PRO A 51 -19.28 5.35 -1.92
CA PRO A 51 -18.75 4.48 -0.88
C PRO A 51 -17.33 4.85 -0.42
N ALA A 52 -16.50 5.39 -1.32
CA ALA A 52 -15.15 5.82 -0.97
C ALA A 52 -15.18 7.08 -0.09
N LEU A 53 -16.14 7.98 -0.31
CA LEU A 53 -16.35 9.14 0.57
C LEU A 53 -16.80 8.70 1.96
N TRP A 54 -17.75 7.76 2.05
CA TRP A 54 -18.19 7.20 3.33
C TRP A 54 -17.07 6.48 4.07
N ALA A 55 -16.20 5.75 3.36
CA ALA A 55 -15.02 5.11 3.97
C ALA A 55 -14.05 6.14 4.56
N VAL A 56 -13.75 7.23 3.83
CA VAL A 56 -12.89 8.32 4.33
C VAL A 56 -13.53 9.03 5.52
N ALA A 57 -14.84 9.33 5.44
CA ALA A 57 -15.58 9.97 6.52
C ALA A 57 -15.61 9.08 7.77
N GLY A 58 -15.85 7.78 7.61
CA GLY A 58 -15.82 6.80 8.69
C GLY A 58 -14.45 6.69 9.35
N LEU A 59 -13.37 6.64 8.55
CA LEU A 59 -12.00 6.65 9.08
C LEU A 59 -11.70 7.94 9.84
N ALA A 60 -12.10 9.09 9.29
CA ALA A 60 -11.91 10.38 9.95
C ALA A 60 -12.69 10.45 11.27
N ALA A 61 -13.95 10.01 11.28
CA ALA A 61 -14.77 9.94 12.48
C ALA A 61 -14.14 9.02 13.53
N LEU A 62 -13.64 7.85 13.13
CA LEU A 62 -12.95 6.92 14.02
C LEU A 62 -11.73 7.59 14.67
N VAL A 63 -10.90 8.29 13.89
CA VAL A 63 -9.73 9.00 14.41
C VAL A 63 -10.14 10.11 15.37
N VAL A 64 -11.16 10.89 15.04
CA VAL A 64 -11.67 11.94 15.93
C VAL A 64 -12.17 11.35 17.24
N VAL A 65 -12.97 10.27 17.21
CA VAL A 65 -13.45 9.58 18.40
C VAL A 65 -12.29 9.07 19.25
N GLN A 66 -11.27 8.48 18.62
CA GLN A 66 -10.09 7.96 19.32
C GLN A 66 -9.24 9.05 19.99
N LEU A 67 -9.24 10.27 19.42
CA LEU A 67 -8.45 11.41 19.92
C LEU A 67 -9.26 12.38 20.80
N LEU A 68 -10.59 12.21 20.89
CA LEU A 68 -11.45 13.06 21.68
C LEU A 68 -11.12 12.87 23.17
N PRO A 69 -10.74 13.94 23.90
CA PRO A 69 -10.52 13.84 25.33
C PRO A 69 -11.84 13.56 26.04
N LEU A 70 -11.88 12.49 26.82
CA LEU A 70 -13.06 12.07 27.58
C LEU A 70 -12.72 11.98 29.08
N PRO A 71 -13.68 12.30 29.96
CA PRO A 71 -13.51 12.07 31.38
C PRO A 71 -13.34 10.58 31.66
N GLU A 72 -12.59 10.28 32.71
CA GLU A 72 -12.20 8.92 33.10
C GLU A 72 -13.39 7.95 33.23
N VAL A 73 -14.52 8.41 33.77
CA VAL A 73 -15.73 7.57 33.92
C VAL A 73 -16.20 7.03 32.58
N LEU A 74 -16.26 7.87 31.54
CA LEU A 74 -16.70 7.43 30.20
C LEU A 74 -15.69 6.50 29.57
N ARG A 75 -14.39 6.79 29.69
CA ARG A 75 -13.37 5.91 29.12
C ARG A 75 -13.36 4.54 29.80
N ARG A 76 -13.56 4.45 31.12
CA ARG A 76 -13.67 3.16 31.83
C ARG A 76 -14.89 2.33 31.41
N ILE A 77 -15.97 2.99 30.98
CA ILE A 77 -17.15 2.30 30.42
C ILE A 77 -16.84 1.73 29.04
N VAL A 78 -16.10 2.47 28.20
CA VAL A 78 -15.76 2.06 26.83
C VAL A 78 -14.64 1.00 26.81
N GLU A 79 -13.64 1.14 27.67
CA GLU A 79 -12.43 0.32 27.72
C GLU A 79 -12.18 -0.27 29.12
N PRO A 80 -13.10 -1.07 29.68
CA PRO A 80 -12.99 -1.54 31.07
C PRO A 80 -11.71 -2.36 31.31
N GLY A 81 -11.22 -3.09 30.31
CA GLY A 81 -9.99 -3.89 30.41
C GLY A 81 -8.69 -3.09 30.53
N TYR A 82 -8.72 -1.77 30.31
CA TYR A 82 -7.54 -0.90 30.38
C TYR A 82 -7.55 0.04 31.59
N SER A 83 -8.53 -0.07 32.49
CA SER A 83 -8.71 0.90 33.60
C SER A 83 -7.49 1.07 34.49
N GLU A 84 -6.67 0.04 34.65
CA GLU A 84 -5.47 0.06 35.51
C GLU A 84 -4.31 0.85 34.91
N VAL A 85 -4.24 0.96 33.58
CA VAL A 85 -3.18 1.66 32.86
C VAL A 85 -3.61 3.04 32.34
N MET A 86 -4.87 3.40 32.56
CA MET A 86 -5.43 4.67 32.11
C MET A 86 -4.97 5.82 32.99
N ARG A 87 -4.57 6.92 32.35
CA ARG A 87 -4.34 8.19 33.05
C ARG A 87 -5.64 8.71 33.63
N SER A 88 -5.60 9.24 34.84
CA SER A 88 -6.74 9.89 35.47
C SER A 88 -7.11 11.20 34.77
N GLY A 89 -8.35 11.66 34.99
CA GLY A 89 -8.84 12.94 34.44
C GLY A 89 -9.28 12.87 32.98
N TRP A 90 -9.09 13.97 32.24
CA TRP A 90 -9.46 14.09 30.83
C TRP A 90 -8.29 13.69 29.93
N ALA A 91 -8.46 12.62 29.18
CA ALA A 91 -7.46 12.13 28.24
C ALA A 91 -8.15 11.53 27.01
N PRO A 92 -7.44 11.40 25.86
CA PRO A 92 -7.95 10.68 24.71
C PRO A 92 -8.35 9.24 25.06
N LEU A 93 -9.26 8.66 24.27
CA LEU A 93 -9.59 7.24 24.35
C LEU A 93 -8.37 6.38 23.96
N SER A 94 -7.68 6.77 22.89
CA SER A 94 -6.47 6.09 22.43
C SER A 94 -5.34 6.12 23.49
N LEU A 95 -4.86 4.94 23.88
CA LEU A 95 -3.70 4.77 24.79
C LEU A 95 -2.41 5.38 24.24
N ALA A 96 -2.25 5.42 22.91
CA ALA A 96 -1.09 6.01 22.24
C ALA A 96 -1.55 6.96 21.12
N PRO A 97 -1.99 8.20 21.46
CA PRO A 97 -2.57 9.15 20.49
C PRO A 97 -1.67 9.40 19.27
N TRP A 98 -0.36 9.48 19.50
CA TRP A 98 0.64 9.62 18.44
C TRP A 98 0.63 8.45 17.45
N ALA A 99 0.59 7.21 17.95
CA ALA A 99 0.54 6.02 17.12
C ALA A 99 -0.78 5.95 16.33
N THR A 100 -1.90 6.37 16.93
CA THR A 100 -3.20 6.47 16.26
C THR A 100 -3.13 7.43 15.06
N VAL A 101 -2.54 8.61 15.23
CA VAL A 101 -2.35 9.56 14.13
C VAL A 101 -1.43 8.99 13.04
N MET A 102 -0.34 8.33 13.41
CA MET A 102 0.58 7.70 12.45
C MET A 102 -0.09 6.59 11.64
N THR A 103 -0.88 5.73 12.29
CA THR A 103 -1.61 4.64 11.63
C THR A 103 -2.69 5.21 10.71
N ALA A 104 -3.45 6.18 11.18
CA ALA A 104 -4.46 6.87 10.36
C ALA A 104 -3.84 7.50 9.11
N SER A 105 -2.68 8.16 9.26
CA SER A 105 -1.94 8.75 8.14
C SER A 105 -1.48 7.68 7.14
N SER A 106 -0.98 6.54 7.63
CA SER A 106 -0.57 5.42 6.78
C SER A 106 -1.74 4.82 6.00
N ILE A 107 -2.89 4.63 6.66
CA ILE A 107 -4.12 4.15 6.02
C ILE A 107 -4.59 5.15 4.96
N PHE A 108 -4.57 6.44 5.26
CA PHE A 108 -4.92 7.48 4.30
C PHE A 108 -4.02 7.46 3.06
N VAL A 109 -2.71 7.33 3.25
CA VAL A 109 -1.75 7.20 2.14
C VAL A 109 -2.06 5.94 1.31
N ALA A 110 -2.26 4.79 1.94
CA ALA A 110 -2.60 3.54 1.24
C ALA A 110 -3.92 3.68 0.45
N PHE A 111 -4.94 4.28 1.06
CA PHE A 111 -6.22 4.56 0.42
C PHE A 111 -6.07 5.49 -0.78
N ALA A 112 -5.27 6.56 -0.65
CA ALA A 112 -4.99 7.48 -1.74
C ALA A 112 -4.27 6.79 -2.91
N VAL A 113 -3.30 5.90 -2.64
CA VAL A 113 -2.68 5.06 -3.67
C VAL A 113 -3.70 4.17 -4.37
N ALA A 114 -4.55 3.47 -3.60
CA ALA A 114 -5.59 2.60 -4.15
C ALA A 114 -6.57 3.38 -5.03
N LEU A 115 -6.94 4.59 -4.61
CA LEU A 115 -7.78 5.49 -5.39
C LEU A 115 -7.11 5.94 -6.69
N VAL A 116 -5.83 6.37 -6.65
CA VAL A 116 -5.07 6.72 -7.88
C VAL A 116 -5.05 5.53 -8.84
N ALA A 117 -4.77 4.34 -8.32
CA ALA A 117 -4.74 3.12 -9.11
C ALA A 117 -6.12 2.83 -9.73
N ALA A 118 -7.20 2.85 -8.95
CA ALA A 118 -8.56 2.63 -9.45
C ALA A 118 -8.94 3.64 -10.55
N ARG A 119 -8.57 4.91 -10.37
CA ARG A 119 -8.79 5.96 -11.39
C ARG A 119 -8.00 5.70 -12.66
N MET A 120 -6.74 5.29 -12.53
CA MET A 120 -5.94 4.94 -13.69
C MET A 120 -6.54 3.73 -14.41
N ALA A 121 -7.00 2.72 -13.68
CA ALA A 121 -7.65 1.52 -14.23
C ALA A 121 -8.87 1.87 -15.09
N GLY A 122 -9.64 2.90 -14.71
CA GLY A 122 -10.80 3.38 -15.47
C GLY A 122 -10.47 4.03 -16.82
N THR A 123 -9.19 4.27 -17.14
CA THR A 123 -8.78 4.81 -18.45
C THR A 123 -8.52 3.70 -19.46
N ARG A 124 -8.75 3.96 -20.76
CA ARG A 124 -8.58 2.98 -21.86
C ARG A 124 -7.26 2.20 -21.81
N SER A 125 -6.17 2.84 -21.41
CA SER A 125 -4.83 2.24 -21.36
C SER A 125 -4.33 1.96 -19.94
N GLY A 126 -5.05 2.36 -18.90
CA GLY A 126 -4.50 2.36 -17.55
C GLY A 126 -4.59 1.02 -16.85
N LEU A 127 -5.64 0.23 -17.06
CA LEU A 127 -5.71 -1.14 -16.53
C LEU A 127 -4.57 -2.04 -17.05
N PRO A 128 -4.26 -2.09 -18.36
CA PRO A 128 -3.10 -2.82 -18.85
C PRO A 128 -1.77 -2.37 -18.20
N VAL A 129 -1.60 -1.06 -18.01
CA VAL A 129 -0.39 -0.52 -17.35
C VAL A 129 -0.32 -0.94 -15.89
N LEU A 130 -1.43 -0.92 -15.15
CA LEU A 130 -1.46 -1.38 -13.76
C LEU A 130 -1.11 -2.85 -13.64
N LEU A 131 -1.74 -3.70 -14.45
CA LEU A 131 -1.45 -5.13 -14.45
C LEU A 131 0.02 -5.38 -14.78
N ALA A 132 0.58 -4.64 -15.73
CA ALA A 132 1.99 -4.74 -16.08
C ALA A 132 2.89 -4.31 -14.91
N LEU A 133 2.58 -3.20 -14.24
CA LEU A 133 3.32 -2.77 -13.05
C LEU A 133 3.25 -3.79 -11.92
N LEU A 134 2.07 -4.33 -11.61
CA LEU A 134 1.91 -5.37 -10.58
C LEU A 134 2.67 -6.64 -10.94
N ALA A 135 2.62 -7.08 -12.19
CA ALA A 135 3.35 -8.26 -12.67
C ALA A 135 4.88 -8.04 -12.62
N VAL A 136 5.35 -6.85 -12.99
CA VAL A 136 6.77 -6.48 -12.86
C VAL A 136 7.18 -6.47 -11.39
N THR A 137 6.39 -5.87 -10.51
CA THR A 137 6.64 -5.91 -9.06
C THR A 137 6.70 -7.37 -8.57
N CYS A 138 5.74 -8.22 -8.96
CA CYS A 138 5.73 -9.65 -8.62
C CYS A 138 7.02 -10.36 -9.05
N GLY A 139 7.47 -10.14 -10.29
CA GLY A 139 8.70 -10.73 -10.79
C GLY A 139 9.92 -10.25 -10.02
N LEU A 140 10.01 -8.94 -9.74
CA LEU A 140 11.12 -8.36 -8.99
C LEU A 140 11.16 -8.86 -7.55
N ILE A 141 10.03 -8.90 -6.83
CA ILE A 141 10.00 -9.45 -5.47
C ILE A 141 10.32 -10.95 -5.47
N GLY A 142 9.86 -11.71 -6.48
CA GLY A 142 10.18 -13.14 -6.60
C GLY A 142 11.68 -13.39 -6.80
N VAL A 143 12.32 -12.64 -7.69
CA VAL A 143 13.77 -12.71 -7.90
C VAL A 143 14.53 -12.33 -6.62
N LEU A 144 14.12 -11.26 -5.95
CA LEU A 144 14.74 -10.86 -4.68
C LEU A 144 14.51 -11.88 -3.57
N GLY A 145 13.32 -12.50 -3.50
CA GLY A 145 13.01 -13.56 -2.54
C GLY A 145 13.92 -14.78 -2.71
N LEU A 146 14.02 -15.29 -3.93
CA LEU A 146 14.91 -16.40 -4.28
C LEU A 146 16.40 -16.05 -4.04
N GLY A 147 16.79 -14.81 -4.36
CA GLY A 147 18.13 -14.31 -4.08
C GLY A 147 18.43 -14.23 -2.57
N SER A 148 17.48 -13.74 -1.77
CA SER A 148 17.56 -13.71 -0.31
C SER A 148 17.72 -15.11 0.29
N GLU A 149 16.91 -16.06 -0.15
CA GLU A 149 16.94 -17.44 0.36
C GLU A 149 18.27 -18.15 0.07
N SER A 150 18.88 -17.90 -1.09
CA SER A 150 20.14 -18.53 -1.50
C SER A 150 21.40 -17.81 -1.01
N GLY A 151 21.30 -16.54 -0.60
CA GLY A 151 22.45 -15.71 -0.26
C GLY A 151 22.59 -15.38 1.23
N ALA A 152 21.65 -14.61 1.76
CA ALA A 152 21.68 -14.07 3.13
C ALA A 152 20.24 -13.93 3.65
N PRO A 153 19.60 -15.04 4.07
CA PRO A 153 18.19 -15.06 4.45
C PRO A 153 17.86 -14.13 5.63
N GLU A 154 18.85 -13.79 6.45
CA GLU A 154 18.74 -12.89 7.61
C GLU A 154 18.79 -11.39 7.25
N LYS A 155 19.05 -11.06 5.98
CA LYS A 155 19.18 -9.68 5.50
C LYS A 155 18.01 -9.26 4.62
N VAL A 156 17.44 -8.10 4.95
CA VAL A 156 16.47 -7.41 4.10
C VAL A 156 17.18 -6.93 2.83
N MET A 157 16.65 -7.33 1.67
CA MET A 157 17.24 -7.06 0.34
C MET A 157 18.71 -7.49 0.19
N LEU A 158 19.19 -8.48 0.95
CA LEU A 158 20.61 -8.86 1.00
C LEU A 158 21.57 -7.79 1.55
N LEU A 159 21.07 -6.60 1.92
CA LEU A 159 21.89 -5.43 2.26
C LEU A 159 21.84 -5.09 3.75
N ARG A 160 20.68 -5.17 4.39
CA ARG A 160 20.46 -4.64 5.74
C ARG A 160 20.13 -5.76 6.73
N ALA A 161 20.78 -5.74 7.89
CA ALA A 161 20.44 -6.64 8.98
C ALA A 161 19.00 -6.39 9.49
N ASN A 162 18.24 -7.45 9.76
CA ASN A 162 16.93 -7.31 10.36
C ASN A 162 17.02 -6.99 11.85
N THR A 163 16.81 -5.72 12.21
CA THR A 163 16.74 -5.30 13.62
C THR A 163 15.35 -5.46 14.23
N GLY A 164 14.35 -5.88 13.45
CA GLY A 164 12.95 -5.96 13.85
C GLY A 164 12.53 -7.27 14.52
N GLY A 165 13.43 -8.27 14.62
CA GLY A 165 13.15 -9.52 15.34
C GLY A 165 12.17 -10.47 14.66
N GLY A 166 12.12 -10.49 13.31
CA GLY A 166 11.22 -11.35 12.52
C GLY A 166 11.94 -12.20 11.48
N ASP A 167 11.17 -13.03 10.79
CA ASP A 167 11.64 -13.86 9.67
C ASP A 167 11.65 -13.03 8.38
N THR A 168 12.84 -12.71 7.86
CA THR A 168 12.97 -11.86 6.66
C THR A 168 12.91 -12.67 5.39
N TYR A 169 12.28 -12.10 4.35
CA TYR A 169 12.23 -12.73 3.05
C TYR A 169 12.17 -11.69 1.92
N GLY A 170 13.12 -11.77 0.98
CA GLY A 170 13.26 -10.80 -0.10
C GLY A 170 13.42 -9.36 0.42
N PRO A 171 12.60 -8.40 -0.06
CA PRO A 171 12.66 -7.01 0.42
C PRO A 171 11.88 -6.77 1.72
N PHE A 172 11.28 -7.79 2.35
CA PHE A 172 10.43 -7.62 3.52
C PHE A 172 11.10 -8.06 4.81
N VAL A 173 10.86 -7.30 5.89
CA VAL A 173 11.26 -7.64 7.26
C VAL A 173 10.45 -8.79 7.88
N ASN A 174 9.40 -9.24 7.18
CA ASN A 174 8.45 -10.24 7.64
C ASN A 174 7.99 -11.09 6.44
N SER A 175 8.18 -12.41 6.52
CA SER A 175 7.82 -13.38 5.47
C SER A 175 6.32 -13.41 5.16
N ASN A 176 5.45 -13.13 6.14
CA ASN A 176 4.01 -13.01 5.90
C ASN A 176 3.69 -11.79 5.01
N HIS A 177 4.41 -10.67 5.18
CA HIS A 177 4.22 -9.49 4.31
C HIS A 177 4.68 -9.78 2.87
N TYR A 178 5.76 -10.55 2.70
CA TYR A 178 6.19 -11.03 1.39
C TYR A 178 5.11 -11.90 0.75
N ALA A 179 4.59 -12.89 1.49
CA ALA A 179 3.54 -13.79 1.00
C ALA A 179 2.29 -13.01 0.56
N THR A 180 1.84 -12.04 1.36
CA THR A 180 0.73 -11.16 0.99
C THR A 180 1.04 -10.35 -0.27
N ALA A 181 2.26 -9.82 -0.43
CA ALA A 181 2.63 -9.07 -1.63
C ALA A 181 2.59 -9.96 -2.89
N VAL A 182 3.08 -11.21 -2.80
CA VAL A 182 3.00 -12.19 -3.88
C VAL A 182 1.55 -12.53 -4.19
N GLU A 183 0.74 -12.85 -3.17
CA GLU A 183 -0.68 -13.18 -3.32
C GLU A 183 -1.47 -12.08 -4.05
N LEU A 184 -1.20 -10.82 -3.73
CA LEU A 184 -1.86 -9.67 -4.34
C LEU A 184 -1.38 -9.35 -5.76
N THR A 185 -0.20 -9.82 -6.17
CA THR A 185 0.42 -9.43 -7.45
C THR A 185 0.47 -10.56 -8.49
N VAL A 186 0.52 -11.83 -8.05
CA VAL A 186 0.51 -13.01 -8.94
C VAL A 186 -0.70 -13.04 -9.90
N PRO A 187 -1.94 -12.73 -9.48
CA PRO A 187 -3.08 -12.73 -10.40
C PRO A 187 -2.88 -11.81 -11.60
N ALA A 188 -2.24 -10.65 -11.42
CA ALA A 188 -1.94 -9.73 -12.51
C ALA A 188 -0.95 -10.33 -13.51
N ALA A 189 0.10 -11.00 -13.02
CA ALA A 189 1.07 -11.70 -13.86
C ALA A 189 0.42 -12.84 -14.66
N LEU A 190 -0.43 -13.65 -14.01
CA LEU A 190 -1.15 -14.75 -14.66
C LEU A 190 -2.10 -14.26 -15.75
N VAL A 191 -2.85 -13.18 -15.50
CA VAL A 191 -3.75 -12.60 -16.52
C VAL A 191 -2.97 -12.14 -17.74
N LEU A 192 -1.84 -11.44 -17.55
CA LEU A 192 -1.01 -11.00 -18.66
C LEU A 192 -0.39 -12.17 -19.43
N PHE A 193 0.08 -13.20 -18.72
CA PHE A 193 0.59 -14.42 -19.34
C PHE A 193 -0.48 -15.11 -20.21
N MET A 194 -1.69 -15.29 -19.68
CA MET A 194 -2.80 -15.89 -20.43
C MET A 194 -3.16 -15.08 -21.68
N VAL A 195 -3.18 -13.75 -21.59
CA VAL A 195 -3.44 -12.87 -22.75
C VAL A 195 -2.32 -13.01 -23.79
N ALA A 196 -1.06 -13.01 -23.36
CA ALA A 196 0.09 -13.18 -24.25
C ALA A 196 0.07 -14.55 -24.96
N ALA A 197 -0.18 -15.64 -24.22
CA ALA A 197 -0.28 -16.98 -24.77
C ALA A 197 -1.39 -17.11 -25.82
N ARG A 198 -2.57 -16.53 -25.54
CA ARG A 198 -3.69 -16.50 -26.51
C ARG A 198 -3.35 -15.72 -27.77
N ASN A 199 -2.58 -14.63 -27.66
CA ASN A 199 -2.17 -13.82 -28.81
C ASN A 199 -1.10 -14.51 -29.66
N LEU A 200 -0.18 -15.26 -29.04
CA LEU A 200 0.81 -16.08 -29.75
C LEU A 200 0.16 -17.19 -30.57
N ALA A 201 -0.94 -17.76 -30.09
CA ALA A 201 -1.72 -18.79 -30.79
C ALA A 201 -2.47 -18.27 -32.04
N ARG A 202 -2.59 -16.95 -32.24
CA ARG A 202 -3.24 -16.38 -33.43
C ARG A 202 -2.28 -16.35 -34.62
N SER A 203 -2.78 -16.64 -35.82
CA SER A 203 -2.00 -16.55 -37.06
C SER A 203 -1.54 -15.10 -37.34
N GLY A 204 -0.41 -14.92 -38.05
CA GLY A 204 0.23 -13.62 -38.25
C GLY A 204 -0.68 -12.55 -38.88
N ALA A 205 -1.55 -12.94 -39.83
CA ALA A 205 -2.49 -12.01 -40.47
C ALA A 205 -3.59 -11.50 -39.52
N ALA A 206 -3.95 -12.28 -38.49
CA ALA A 206 -4.89 -11.87 -37.44
C ALA A 206 -4.21 -11.03 -36.34
N ARG A 207 -2.90 -11.18 -36.14
CA ARG A 207 -2.10 -10.37 -35.19
C ARG A 207 -1.91 -8.93 -35.65
N GLN A 208 -1.89 -8.66 -36.96
CA GLN A 208 -1.68 -7.30 -37.48
C GLN A 208 -2.93 -6.39 -37.43
N ARG A 209 -4.12 -6.94 -37.11
CA ARG A 209 -5.39 -6.19 -37.11
C ARG A 209 -5.92 -5.82 -35.71
N ALA A 210 -5.29 -6.31 -34.64
CA ALA A 210 -5.72 -6.13 -33.25
C ALA A 210 -4.82 -5.15 -32.52
#